data_AF-A0A7Y9RV35-F1
#
_entry.id   AF-A0A7Y9RV35-F1
#
_cell.length_a   1.000
_cell.length_b   1.000
_cell.length_c   1.000
_cell.angle_alpha   90.00
_cell.angle_beta   90.00
_cell.angle_gamma   90.00
#
_symmetry.space_group_name_H-M   'P 1'
#
loop_
_entity.id
_entity.type
_entity.pdbx_description
1 polymer ?
#
loop_
_entity_poly.entity_id
_entity_poly.type
_entity_poly.pdbx_seq_one_letter_code
_entity_poly.pdbx_strand_id
1 'polypeptide(L)' 'METIHVFWAASLIAAGWLLPIGIWRMMAYRSGQVDHTSGMRGVAVMALGLGIFATVMFVVLTIWIASGS' A
#
# COMPACT_ATOMS: atom_id res chain seq x y z
N MET A 1 -24.12 5.13 -3.33
CA MET A 1 -23.07 4.46 -2.55
C MET A 1 -22.88 5.25 -1.27
N GLU A 2 -22.88 4.60 -0.12
CA GLU A 2 -22.43 5.26 1.11
C GLU A 2 -20.94 5.62 1.01
N THR A 3 -20.56 6.76 1.58
CA THR A 3 -19.20 7.30 1.55
C THR A 3 -18.15 6.31 2.05
N ILE A 4 -18.52 5.43 2.99
CA ILE A 4 -17.64 4.39 3.54
C ILE A 4 -17.21 3.36 2.50
N HIS A 5 -18.10 2.98 1.57
CA HIS A 5 -17.77 2.05 0.49
C HIS A 5 -16.77 2.65 -0.51
N VAL A 6 -16.80 3.98 -0.68
CA VAL A 6 -15.81 4.69 -1.52
C VAL A 6 -14.43 4.63 -0.89
N PHE A 7 -14.32 4.88 0.42
CA PHE A 7 -13.03 4.77 1.14
C PHE A 7 -12.52 3.33 1.19
N TRP A 8 -13.43 2.35 1.36
CA TRP A 8 -13.09 0.93 1.31
C TRP A 8 -12.51 0.56 -0.06
N ALA A 9 -13.16 0.93 -1.16
CA ALA A 9 -12.68 0.66 -2.52
C ALA A 9 -11.35 1.39 -2.82
N ALA A 10 -11.23 2.65 -2.40
CA ALA A 10 -9.99 3.41 -2.58
C ALA A 10 -8.81 2.77 -1.83
N SER A 11 -9.03 2.31 -0.59
CA SER A 11 -8.01 1.62 0.21
C SER A 11 -7.60 0.28 -0.40
N LEU A 12 -8.54 -0.48 -0.97
CA LEU A 12 -8.26 -1.71 -1.71
C LEU A 12 -7.37 -1.47 -2.92
N ILE A 13 -7.71 -0.48 -3.75
CA ILE A 13 -6.95 -0.13 -4.96
C ILE A 13 -5.55 0.35 -4.56
N ALA A 14 -5.45 1.24 -3.56
CA ALA A 14 -4.18 1.74 -3.08
C ALA A 14 -3.29 0.62 -2.52
N ALA A 15 -3.84 -0.30 -1.73
CA ALA A 15 -3.14 -1.48 -1.23
C ALA A 15 -2.67 -2.37 -2.38
N GLY A 16 -3.56 -2.68 -3.33
CA GLY A 16 -3.29 -3.56 -4.46
C GLY A 16 -2.21 -3.04 -5.40
N TRP A 17 -2.03 -1.72 -5.50
CA TRP A 17 -0.98 -1.12 -6.35
C TRP A 17 0.31 -0.81 -5.59
N LEU A 18 0.21 -0.12 -4.46
CA LEU A 18 1.38 0.43 -3.76
C LEU A 18 2.19 -0.65 -3.05
N LEU A 19 1.52 -1.67 -2.51
CA LEU A 19 2.17 -2.71 -1.74
C LEU A 19 3.05 -3.60 -2.64
N PRO A 20 2.58 -4.09 -3.81
CA PRO A 20 3.46 -4.80 -4.74
C PRO A 20 4.60 -3.93 -5.31
N ILE A 21 4.35 -2.66 -5.66
CA ILE A 21 5.42 -1.76 -6.11
C ILE A 21 6.49 -1.62 -5.01
N GLY A 22 6.06 -1.34 -3.78
CA GLY A 22 6.93 -1.12 -2.64
C GLY A 22 7.79 -2.35 -2.35
N ILE A 23 7.18 -3.54 -2.35
CA ILE A 23 7.90 -4.82 -2.18
C ILE A 23 8.90 -5.02 -3.32
N TRP A 24 8.47 -4.91 -4.56
CA TRP A 24 9.32 -5.12 -5.73
C TRP A 24 10.53 -4.18 -5.71
N ARG A 25 10.30 -2.89 -5.45
CA ARG A 25 11.38 -1.89 -5.36
C ARG A 25 12.32 -2.16 -4.19
N MET A 26 11.81 -2.56 -3.03
CA MET A 26 12.67 -2.92 -1.88
C MET A 26 13.49 -4.18 -2.15
N MET A 27 12.91 -5.19 -2.83
CA MET A 27 13.62 -6.38 -3.25
C MET A 27 14.72 -6.06 -4.27
N ALA A 28 14.40 -5.25 -5.28
CA ALA A 28 15.34 -4.82 -6.30
C ALA A 28 16.49 -3.98 -5.73
N TYR A 29 16.21 -3.15 -4.71
CA TYR A 29 17.25 -2.45 -3.95
C TYR A 29 18.15 -3.42 -3.17
N ARG A 30 17.57 -4.42 -2.50
CA ARG A 30 18.34 -5.42 -1.73
C ARG A 30 19.16 -6.37 -2.61
N SER A 31 18.71 -6.66 -3.83
CA SER A 31 19.39 -7.57 -4.74
C SER A 31 20.56 -6.95 -5.50
N GLY A 32 20.82 -5.65 -5.32
CA GLY A 32 21.89 -4.95 -6.04
C GLY A 32 21.58 -4.72 -7.53
N GLN A 33 20.36 -5.01 -7.99
CA GLN A 33 20.00 -4.93 -9.41
C GLN A 33 19.64 -3.53 -9.92
N VAL A 34 19.54 -2.53 -9.04
CA VAL A 34 19.11 -1.17 -9.39
C VAL A 34 20.13 -0.16 -8.89
N ASP A 35 20.50 0.78 -9.75
CA ASP A 35 21.37 1.91 -9.42
C ASP A 35 20.98 2.54 -8.07
N HIS A 36 21.90 2.47 -7.11
CA HIS A 36 21.70 2.86 -5.71
C HIS A 36 21.68 4.37 -5.49
N THR A 37 20.85 5.09 -6.24
CA THR A 37 20.62 6.52 -5.97
C THR A 37 19.76 6.66 -4.71
N SER A 38 20.12 7.61 -3.84
CA SER A 38 19.44 7.85 -2.56
C SER A 38 17.93 8.11 -2.73
N GLY A 39 17.52 8.71 -3.85
CA GLY A 39 16.12 8.93 -4.20
C GLY A 39 15.31 7.64 -4.40
N MET A 40 15.91 6.60 -4.99
CA MET A 40 15.19 5.34 -5.28
C MET A 40 14.83 4.56 -4.01
N ARG A 41 15.70 4.58 -3.00
CA ARG A 41 15.40 4.01 -1.67
C ARG A 41 14.25 4.75 -1.00
N GLY A 42 14.24 6.08 -1.08
CA GLY A 42 13.14 6.90 -0.56
C GLY A 42 11.80 6.53 -1.18
N VAL A 43 11.74 6.42 -2.51
CA VAL A 43 10.52 6.03 -3.24
C VAL A 43 10.07 4.61 -2.86
N ALA A 44 11.00 3.65 -2.74
CA ALA A 44 10.68 2.29 -2.35
C ALA A 44 10.06 2.21 -0.95
N VAL A 45 10.62 2.94 0.02
CA VAL A 45 10.13 3.00 1.40
C VAL A 45 8.77 3.70 1.47
N MET A 46 8.59 4.81 0.76
CA MET A 46 7.31 5.52 0.72
C MET A 46 6.20 4.70 0.08
N ALA A 47 6.47 4.06 -1.06
CA ALA A 47 5.50 3.17 -1.71
C ALA A 47 5.10 1.99 -0.81
N LEU A 48 6.09 1.36 -0.16
CA LEU A 48 5.82 0.27 0.77
C LEU A 48 5.03 0.74 1.99
N GLY A 49 5.40 1.87 2.59
CA GLY A 49 4.72 2.44 3.75
C GLY A 49 3.26 2.81 3.45
N LEU A 50 3.01 3.50 2.34
CA LEU A 50 1.66 3.84 1.89
C LEU A 50 0.84 2.60 1.54
N GLY A 51 1.47 1.60 0.93
CA GLY A 51 0.82 0.31 0.66
C GLY A 51 0.38 -0.39 1.94
N ILE A 52 1.27 -0.52 2.92
CA ILE A 52 0.96 -1.11 4.23
C ILE A 52 -0.16 -0.33 4.92
N PHE A 53 -0.09 1.00 4.94
CA PHE A 53 -1.12 1.84 5.53
C PHE A 53 -2.49 1.63 4.85
N ALA A 54 -2.51 1.60 3.51
CA ALA A 54 -3.73 1.34 2.75
C ALA A 54 -4.31 -0.05 3.06
N THR A 55 -3.47 -1.07 3.23
CA THR A 55 -3.92 -2.42 3.63
C THR A 55 -4.50 -2.42 5.05
N VAL A 56 -3.87 -1.73 6.00
CA VAL A 56 -4.41 -1.62 7.36
C VAL A 56 -5.78 -0.93 7.33
N MET A 57 -5.92 0.18 6.60
CA MET A 57 -7.21 0.85 6.43
C MET A 57 -8.25 -0.04 5.75
N PHE A 58 -7.86 -0.78 4.72
CA PHE A 58 -8.75 -1.73 4.06
C PHE A 58 -9.27 -2.80 5.02
N VAL A 59 -8.39 -3.37 5.85
CA VAL A 59 -8.77 -4.37 6.86
C VAL A 59 -9.73 -3.76 7.90
N VAL A 60 -9.41 -2.58 8.43
CA VAL A 60 -10.26 -1.88 9.40
C VAL A 60 -11.65 -1.59 8.83
N LEU A 61 -11.71 -1.06 7.60
CA LEU A 61 -12.98 -0.76 6.92
C LEU A 61 -13.76 -2.04 6.61
N THR A 62 -13.08 -3.12 6.25
CA THR A 62 -13.72 -4.43 6.02
C THR A 62 -14.35 -4.96 7.30
N ILE A 63 -13.62 -4.89 8.42
CA ILE A 63 -14.14 -5.30 9.74
C ILE A 63 -15.35 -4.45 10.11
N TRP A 64 -15.25 -3.13 9.99
CA TRP A 64 -16.34 -2.20 10.30
C TRP A 64 -17.61 -2.51 9.48
N ILE A 65 -17.47 -2.61 8.16
CA ILE A 65 -18.61 -2.92 7.27
C ILE A 65 -19.20 -4.29 7.62
N ALA A 66 -18.35 -5.30 7.89
CA ALA A 66 -18.80 -6.65 8.21
C ALA A 66 -19.46 -6.75 9.60
N SER A 67 -19.08 -5.90 10.56
CA SER A 67 -19.70 -5.87 11.89
C SER A 67 -21.06 -5.16 11.92
N GLY A 68 -21.53 -4.60 10.80
CA GLY A 68 -22.86 -3.97 10.69
C GLY A 68 -23.03 -2.69 11.51
N SER A 69 -21.93 -2.08 11.91
CA SER A 69 -21.85 -0.85 12.72
C SER A 69 -21.82 0.42 11.89
#